data_AF-A0A382U0N1-F1
#
_entry.id   AF-A0A382U0N1-F1
#
_cell.length_a   1.000
_cell.length_b   1.000
_cell.length_c   1.000
_cell.angle_alpha   90.00
_cell.angle_beta   90.00
_cell.angle_gamma   90.00
#
_symmetry.space_group_name_H-M   'P 1'
#
loop_
_entity.id
_entity.type
_entity.pdbx_description
1 polymer ?
#
loop_
_entity_poly.entity_id
_entity_poly.type
_entity_poly.pdbx_seq_one_letter_code
_entity_poly.pdbx_strand_id
1 'polypeptide(L)' 'MRDDMLTELEKVINARRRIYLLRHGEVSYFNPSGIPYQQAEVPLNGEGRNQASAVGKALSEAKID' A
#
# COMPACT_ATOMS: atom_id res chain seq x y z
N MET A 1 30.72 -20.69 -15.97
CA MET A 1 30.53 -21.32 -14.64
C MET A 1 30.89 -20.38 -13.48
N ARG A 2 32.16 -19.99 -13.24
CA ARG A 2 32.48 -19.04 -12.13
C ARG A 2 32.04 -17.60 -12.39
N ASP A 3 32.21 -17.12 -13.63
CA ASP A 3 31.72 -15.79 -14.04
C ASP A 3 30.20 -15.69 -13.97
N ASP A 4 29.47 -16.69 -14.47
CA ASP A 4 28.00 -16.70 -14.41
C ASP A 4 27.47 -16.60 -12.97
N MET A 5 28.12 -17.29 -12.02
CA MET A 5 27.73 -17.21 -10.62
C MET A 5 27.97 -15.83 -10.01
N LEU A 6 29.06 -15.15 -10.37
CA LEU A 6 29.34 -13.79 -9.91
C LEU A 6 28.35 -12.80 -10.50
N THR A 7 27.99 -12.94 -11.77
CA THR A 7 26.98 -12.10 -12.44
C THR A 7 25.58 -12.27 -11.84
N GLU A 8 25.18 -13.50 -11.52
CA GLU A 8 23.88 -13.74 -10.87
C GLU A 8 23.85 -13.24 -9.43
N LEU A 9 24.96 -13.35 -8.70
CA LEU A 9 25.08 -12.79 -7.35
C LEU A 9 25.00 -11.25 -7.37
N GLU A 10 25.65 -10.61 -8.34
CA GLU A 10 25.58 -9.16 -8.55
C GLU A 10 24.17 -8.70 -8.92
N LYS A 11 23.44 -9.44 -9.76
CA LYS A 11 22.03 -9.14 -10.07
C LYS A 11 21.15 -9.19 -8.82
N VAL A 12 21.34 -10.20 -7.96
CA VAL A 12 20.56 -10.35 -6.73
C VAL A 12 20.90 -9.26 -5.71
N ILE A 13 22.19 -8.94 -5.54
CA ILE A 13 22.65 -7.88 -4.62
C ILE A 13 22.17 -6.51 -5.09
N ASN A 14 22.16 -6.26 -6.40
CA ASN A 14 21.69 -5.00 -6.99
C ASN A 14 20.18 -4.95 -7.27
N ALA A 15 19.43 -6.01 -6.93
CA ALA A 15 17.98 -6.05 -7.11
C ALA A 15 17.29 -5.07 -6.14
N ARG A 16 16.99 -3.87 -6.63
CA ARG A 16 16.27 -2.84 -5.86
C ARG A 16 14.80 -3.21 -5.69
N ARG A 17 14.40 -3.50 -4.45
CA ARG A 17 12.98 -3.59 -4.06
C ARG A 17 12.42 -2.20 -3.75
N ARG A 18 11.15 -1.97 -4.08
CA ARG A 18 10.44 -0.72 -3.79
C ARG A 18 9.37 -1.00 -2.74
N ILE A 19 9.31 -0.15 -1.72
CA ILE A 19 8.29 -0.21 -0.68
C ILE A 19 7.48 1.08 -0.78
N TYR A 20 6.18 0.94 -0.93
CA TYR A 20 5.23 2.05 -0.89
C TYR A 20 4.56 2.03 0.48
N LEU A 21 4.96 2.96 1.36
CA LEU A 21 4.38 3.10 2.69
C LEU A 21 3.34 4.23 2.68
N LEU A 22 2.09 3.88 2.95
CA LEU A 22 0.97 4.81 3.00
C LEU A 22 0.21 4.64 4.31
N ARG A 23 -0.36 5.75 4.81
CA ARG A 23 -1.40 5.69 5.83
C ARG A 23 -2.72 5.28 5.17
N HIS A 24 -3.57 4.54 5.88
CA HIS A 24 -4.94 4.28 5.45
C HIS A 24 -5.73 5.59 5.27
N GLY A 25 -6.77 5.54 4.43
CA GLY A 25 -7.69 6.67 4.24
C GLY A 25 -8.53 6.95 5.49
N GLU A 26 -9.23 8.08 5.49
CA GLU A 26 -10.04 8.51 6.64
C GLU A 26 -11.15 7.52 7.03
N VAL A 27 -11.41 7.43 8.32
CA VAL A 27 -12.34 6.48 8.94
C VAL A 27 -13.16 7.17 10.02
N SER A 28 -14.38 6.69 10.23
CA SER A 28 -15.21 7.10 11.37
C SER A 28 -15.37 5.91 12.31
N TYR A 29 -14.99 6.09 13.58
CA TYR A 29 -15.03 5.01 14.58
C TYR A 29 -16.45 4.66 15.05
N PHE A 30 -17.41 5.54 14.80
CA PHE A 30 -18.81 5.35 15.17
C PHE A 30 -19.67 5.34 13.91
N ASN A 31 -20.67 4.49 13.90
CA ASN A 31 -21.70 4.50 12.87
C ASN A 31 -22.63 5.72 13.02
N PRO A 32 -23.52 6.00 12.06
CA PRO A 32 -24.43 7.15 12.14
C PRO A 32 -25.37 7.16 13.36
N SER A 33 -25.59 6.02 13.99
CA SER A 33 -26.37 5.90 15.23
C SER A 33 -25.52 6.12 16.51
N GLY A 34 -24.23 6.43 16.37
CA GLY A 34 -23.30 6.65 17.48
C GLY A 34 -22.76 5.36 18.11
N ILE A 35 -22.96 4.20 17.48
CA ILE A 35 -22.44 2.92 17.98
C ILE A 35 -21.01 2.74 17.46
N PRO A 36 -20.03 2.43 18.33
CA PRO A 36 -18.66 2.20 17.90
C PRO A 36 -18.57 0.94 17.02
N TYR A 37 -17.75 1.00 15.98
CA TYR A 37 -17.34 -0.19 15.22
C TYR A 37 -16.38 -1.04 16.06
N GLN A 38 -16.31 -2.34 15.75
CA GLN A 38 -15.22 -3.18 16.24
C GLN A 38 -13.89 -2.66 15.66
N GLN A 39 -12.83 -2.60 16.47
CA GLN A 39 -11.56 -1.98 16.06
C GLN A 39 -10.95 -2.59 14.79
N ALA A 40 -11.12 -3.90 14.57
CA ALA A 40 -10.61 -4.60 13.39
C ALA A 40 -11.48 -4.39 12.15
N GLU A 41 -12.68 -3.82 12.28
CA GLU A 41 -13.70 -3.74 11.22
C GLU A 41 -14.05 -2.29 10.85
N VAL A 42 -13.28 -1.31 11.30
CA VAL A 42 -13.56 0.11 11.03
C VAL A 42 -13.43 0.39 9.52
N PRO A 43 -14.52 0.77 8.82
CA PRO A 43 -14.49 0.97 7.37
C PRO A 43 -13.96 2.36 6.99
N LEU A 44 -13.46 2.50 5.75
CA LEU A 44 -13.29 3.81 5.13
C LEU A 44 -14.63 4.51 4.98
N ASN A 45 -14.71 5.76 5.41
CA ASN A 45 -15.88 6.57 5.17
C ASN A 45 -15.84 7.22 3.77
N GLY A 46 -16.74 8.17 3.51
CA GLY A 46 -16.83 8.86 2.21
C GLY A 46 -15.51 9.49 1.79
N GLU A 47 -14.90 10.27 2.67
CA GLU A 47 -13.62 10.94 2.40
C GLU A 47 -12.47 9.94 2.29
N GLY A 48 -12.44 8.91 3.13
CA GLY A 48 -11.46 7.85 3.03
C GLY A 48 -11.49 7.12 1.68
N ARG A 49 -12.68 6.90 1.11
CA ARG A 49 -12.82 6.31 -0.24
C ARG A 49 -12.37 7.27 -1.35
N ASN A 50 -12.65 8.56 -1.21
CA ASN A 50 -12.16 9.59 -2.14
C ASN A 50 -10.62 9.65 -2.12
N GLN A 51 -10.01 9.61 -0.93
CA GLN A 51 -8.56 9.56 -0.75
C GLN A 51 -7.96 8.30 -1.37
N ALA A 52 -8.54 7.12 -1.13
CA ALA A 52 -8.09 5.87 -1.73
C ALA A 52 -8.15 5.93 -3.27
N SER A 53 -9.20 6.53 -3.81
CA SER A 53 -9.34 6.72 -5.26
C SER A 53 -8.29 7.69 -5.82
N ALA A 54 -7.97 8.76 -5.09
CA ALA A 54 -6.93 9.72 -5.49
C ALA A 54 -5.53 9.10 -5.46
N VAL A 55 -5.23 8.29 -4.44
CA VAL A 55 -3.99 7.51 -4.35
C VAL A 55 -3.89 6.53 -5.52
N GLY A 56 -4.97 5.81 -5.85
CA GLY A 56 -4.98 4.90 -6.99
C GLY A 56 -4.65 5.60 -8.32
N LYS A 57 -5.14 6.84 -8.50
CA LYS A 57 -4.77 7.66 -9.66
C LYS A 57 -3.31 8.12 -9.62
N ALA A 58 -2.81 8.53 -8.45
CA ALA A 58 -1.43 8.98 -8.29
C ALA A 58 -0.40 7.85 -8.44
N LEU A 59 -0.78 6.62 -8.12
CA LEU A 59 0.05 5.41 -8.24
C LEU A 59 -0.23 4.59 -9.50
N SER A 60 -0.98 5.12 -10.47
CA SER A 60 -1.39 4.37 -11.67
C SER A 60 -0.22 3.83 -12.49
N GLU A 61 0.91 4.56 -12.50
CA GLU A 61 2.15 4.19 -13.19
C GLU A 61 3.18 3.55 -12.26
N ALA A 62 2.87 3.44 -10.96
CA ALA A 62 3.76 2.81 -10.01
C ALA A 62 3.80 1.30 -10.25
N LYS A 63 5.01 0.74 -10.32
CA LYS A 63 5.20 -0.71 -10.38
C LYS A 63 4.92 -1.31 -8.99
N ILE A 64 3.81 -2.04 -8.87
CA ILE A 64 3.46 -2.85 -7.71
C ILE A 64 3.57 -4.31 -8.18
N ASP A 65 4.61 -5.01 -7.75
CA ASP A 65 4.96 -6.37 -8.17
C ASP A 65 5.29 -7.30 -6.99
#